data_AF-A0A8X8DCQ2-F1
#
_entry.id   AF-A0A8X8DCQ2-F1
#
_cell.length_a   1.000
_cell.length_b   1.000
_cell.length_c   1.000
_cell.angle_alpha   90.00
_cell.angle_beta   90.00
_cell.angle_gamma   90.00
#
_symmetry.space_group_name_H-M   'P 1'
#
loop_
_entity.id
_entity.type
_entity.pdbx_description
1 polymer ?
#
loop_
_entity_poly.entity_id
_entity_poly.type
_entity_poly.pdbx_seq_one_letter_code
_entity_poly.pdbx_strand_id
1 'polypeptide(L)'
;MSFSLNSGFPVWLHNMPGIRMRTDNDVFKIENEYGDVMSAYGEEGKAYMNWCANMAQSLDIGVPWLMFKNWGGKDPHRTAEDLAFAVARFYQLGGTFQNYYMVSTQTSVMVKKANVAEDEPISLKWSWRPEMDDKAILLGKGDVTVNQILDQKEAANDLSDYLFYMTSVNLKEDDPVWSHNMTLRVKSSGQILHAFVNGELIGSQWSKNGGESFVFEQNVKLNHKKNTISLLSATVGFRNVGANFDLAPSGITGPVELTGYHGDDERVVKDLSSQKWSYKIGLEGLNQELYSSQSLKWQEDSFPVNRTLTWYHVPRSFLNDNGDNTLVLFEEFGGNPSSVNFQTIAIGSACISAEENRKIELSCQGRPISAFKFASFGNPQGACGSFVKGYCEGSKDALSVVEKACVGQESCTIDVSEDTFGSTTCGDDVIKILSVEAIC
;
A
#
# COMPACT_ATOMS: atom_id res chain seq x y z
N MET A 1 10.18 -1.57 11.78
CA MET A 1 9.58 -2.87 11.41
C MET A 1 8.13 -2.64 11.04
N SER A 2 7.79 -2.78 9.77
CA SER A 2 6.41 -2.89 9.32
C SER A 2 6.11 -4.38 9.25
N PHE A 3 5.17 -4.88 10.06
CA PHE A 3 4.64 -6.23 9.87
C PHE A 3 3.61 -6.16 8.76
N SER A 4 3.75 -6.97 7.70
CA SER A 4 2.74 -7.05 6.65
C SER A 4 1.63 -7.98 7.15
N LEU A 5 0.49 -7.39 7.47
CA LEU A 5 -0.64 -8.13 8.01
C LEU A 5 -1.38 -8.85 6.90
N ASN A 6 -1.45 -10.17 6.97
CA ASN A 6 -2.24 -10.98 6.04
C ASN A 6 -3.73 -10.85 6.43
N SER A 7 -4.41 -9.86 5.87
CA SER A 7 -5.80 -9.46 6.24
C SER A 7 -6.00 -8.99 7.69
N GLY A 8 -4.93 -8.57 8.36
CA GLY A 8 -4.96 -8.28 9.81
C GLY A 8 -4.43 -9.41 10.70
N PHE A 9 -4.19 -10.62 10.15
CA PHE A 9 -3.54 -11.70 10.88
C PHE A 9 -2.01 -11.58 10.82
N PRO A 10 -1.31 -11.76 11.96
CA PRO A 10 0.15 -11.89 11.96
C PRO A 10 0.60 -13.17 11.23
N VAL A 11 1.59 -13.08 10.35
CA VAL A 11 2.02 -14.22 9.52
C VAL A 11 2.55 -15.40 10.34
N TRP A 12 3.14 -15.16 11.52
CA TRP A 12 3.59 -16.25 12.41
C TRP A 12 2.46 -17.20 12.85
N LEU A 13 1.19 -16.76 12.82
CA LEU A 13 0.04 -17.60 13.17
C LEU A 13 -0.19 -18.72 12.16
N HIS A 14 0.19 -18.52 10.89
CA HIS A 14 0.16 -19.55 9.84
C HIS A 14 1.09 -20.72 10.14
N ASN A 15 2.24 -20.44 10.77
CA ASN A 15 3.30 -21.42 11.03
C ASN A 15 3.11 -22.20 12.35
N MET A 16 1.98 -22.03 13.03
CA MET A 16 1.67 -22.75 14.28
C MET A 16 1.07 -24.14 14.00
N PRO A 17 1.60 -25.23 14.61
CA PRO A 17 1.08 -26.59 14.40
C PRO A 17 -0.42 -26.72 14.71
N GLY A 18 -1.18 -27.21 13.73
CA GLY A 18 -2.61 -27.48 13.87
C GLY A 18 -3.54 -26.28 13.62
N ILE A 19 -3.01 -25.08 13.37
CA ILE A 19 -3.82 -23.89 13.06
C ILE A 19 -4.22 -23.89 11.57
N ARG A 20 -5.49 -23.56 11.30
CA ARG A 20 -6.02 -23.23 9.96
C ARG A 20 -6.75 -21.88 10.06
N MET A 21 -6.45 -20.89 9.22
CA MET A 21 -7.12 -19.59 9.40
C MET A 21 -8.61 -19.67 9.05
N ARG A 22 -9.44 -18.89 9.77
CA ARG A 22 -10.88 -18.73 9.52
C ARG A 22 -11.67 -20.05 9.55
N THR A 23 -11.38 -20.89 10.53
CA THR A 23 -12.16 -22.11 10.85
C THR A 23 -12.12 -22.37 12.35
N ASP A 24 -12.75 -23.45 12.81
CA ASP A 24 -12.87 -23.79 14.22
C ASP A 24 -11.54 -24.28 14.82
N ASN A 25 -10.80 -23.38 15.49
CA ASN A 25 -9.52 -23.64 16.18
C ASN A 25 -9.60 -23.19 17.64
N ASP A 26 -8.96 -23.90 18.57
CA ASP A 26 -9.06 -23.58 20.01
C ASP A 26 -8.49 -22.21 20.43
N VAL A 27 -7.68 -21.55 19.60
CA VAL A 27 -6.77 -20.47 20.05
C VAL A 27 -7.21 -19.03 19.70
N PHE A 28 -7.74 -18.75 18.51
CA PHE A 28 -8.17 -17.39 18.10
C PHE A 28 -9.32 -17.39 17.09
N LYS A 29 -10.33 -16.52 17.28
CA LYS A 29 -11.58 -16.51 16.49
C LYS A 29 -12.28 -15.13 16.47
N ILE A 30 -12.03 -14.29 15.46
CA ILE A 30 -12.76 -13.02 15.16
C ILE A 30 -12.82 -12.87 13.63
N GLU A 31 -13.91 -12.34 13.06
CA GLU A 31 -14.22 -12.46 11.62
C GLU A 31 -14.76 -11.20 10.92
N ASN A 32 -14.59 -11.15 9.59
CA ASN A 32 -15.22 -10.20 8.66
C ASN A 32 -15.64 -10.90 7.36
N GLU A 33 -16.85 -10.66 6.85
CA GLU A 33 -17.34 -11.20 5.55
C GLU A 33 -17.26 -12.74 5.40
N TYR A 34 -17.27 -13.50 6.51
CA TYR A 34 -17.12 -14.95 6.46
C TYR A 34 -18.26 -15.67 5.72
N GLY A 35 -19.45 -15.06 5.63
CA GLY A 35 -20.60 -15.62 4.91
C GLY A 35 -20.29 -15.96 3.43
N ASP A 36 -19.42 -15.19 2.78
CA ASP A 36 -19.06 -15.38 1.36
C ASP A 36 -18.07 -16.53 1.14
N VAL A 37 -17.36 -16.97 2.20
CA VAL A 37 -16.35 -18.05 2.14
C VAL A 37 -16.75 -19.31 2.91
N MET A 38 -17.73 -19.25 3.81
CA MET A 38 -18.18 -20.35 4.68
C MET A 38 -18.45 -21.66 3.93
N SER A 39 -18.99 -21.59 2.71
CA SER A 39 -19.30 -22.76 1.88
C SER A 39 -18.07 -23.60 1.53
N ALA A 40 -16.89 -22.99 1.41
CA ALA A 40 -15.62 -23.67 1.16
C ALA A 40 -15.09 -24.45 2.38
N TYR A 41 -15.58 -24.16 3.58
CA TYR A 41 -15.19 -24.80 4.84
C TYR A 41 -16.23 -25.82 5.38
N GLY A 42 -17.33 -26.05 4.66
CA GLY A 42 -18.31 -27.09 4.98
C GLY A 42 -18.95 -26.94 6.37
N GLU A 43 -19.04 -28.06 7.12
CA GLU A 43 -19.62 -28.06 8.47
C GLU A 43 -18.71 -27.38 9.51
N GLU A 44 -17.38 -27.40 9.34
CA GLU A 44 -16.45 -26.67 10.23
C GLU A 44 -16.72 -25.16 10.16
N GLY A 45 -16.93 -24.62 8.96
CA GLY A 45 -17.27 -23.21 8.77
C GLY A 45 -18.61 -22.80 9.39
N LYS A 46 -19.61 -23.70 9.41
CA LYS A 46 -20.89 -23.47 10.10
C LYS A 46 -20.74 -23.48 11.62
N ALA A 47 -19.98 -24.44 12.16
CA ALA A 47 -19.68 -24.53 13.59
C ALA A 47 -18.95 -23.26 14.07
N TYR A 48 -17.95 -22.82 13.29
CA TYR A 48 -17.21 -21.59 13.51
C TYR A 48 -18.10 -20.34 13.52
N MET A 49 -19.00 -20.17 12.53
CA MET A 49 -19.95 -19.06 12.51
C MET A 49 -20.90 -19.03 13.71
N ASN A 50 -21.43 -20.19 14.11
CA ASN A 50 -22.27 -20.30 15.29
C ASN A 50 -21.50 -19.92 16.57
N TRP A 51 -20.24 -20.33 16.68
CA TRP A 51 -19.37 -19.92 17.78
C TRP A 51 -19.12 -18.41 17.79
N CYS A 52 -18.78 -17.81 16.63
CA CYS A 52 -18.52 -16.37 16.52
C CYS A 52 -19.76 -15.54 16.89
N ALA A 53 -20.96 -15.97 16.47
CA ALA A 53 -22.22 -15.35 16.87
C ALA A 53 -22.46 -15.44 18.39
N ASN A 54 -22.22 -16.61 18.99
CA ASN A 54 -22.39 -16.81 20.43
C ASN A 54 -21.37 -16.00 21.26
N MET A 55 -20.10 -15.90 20.81
CA MET A 55 -19.10 -15.05 21.45
C MET A 55 -19.48 -13.56 21.34
N ALA A 56 -19.86 -13.09 20.15
CA ALA A 56 -20.27 -11.70 19.94
C ALA A 56 -21.49 -11.32 20.81
N GLN A 57 -22.45 -12.24 21.00
CA GLN A 57 -23.56 -12.07 21.94
C GLN A 57 -23.11 -12.06 23.40
N SER A 58 -22.16 -12.91 23.79
CA SER A 58 -21.66 -12.99 25.18
C SER A 58 -20.85 -11.77 25.65
N LEU A 59 -20.36 -10.95 24.71
CA LEU A 59 -19.56 -9.76 24.98
C LEU A 59 -20.39 -8.46 25.10
N ASP A 60 -21.70 -8.50 24.79
CA ASP A 60 -22.67 -7.40 24.93
C ASP A 60 -22.21 -6.03 24.36
N ILE A 61 -21.43 -6.05 23.28
CA ILE A 61 -20.66 -4.90 22.78
C ILE A 61 -21.42 -3.94 21.83
N GLY A 62 -22.72 -4.17 21.60
CA GLY A 62 -23.64 -3.15 21.03
C GLY A 62 -23.42 -2.62 19.60
N VAL A 63 -22.34 -3.01 18.88
CA VAL A 63 -22.03 -2.50 17.52
C VAL A 63 -21.55 -3.59 16.53
N PRO A 64 -22.01 -3.59 15.27
CA PRO A 64 -21.44 -4.39 14.16
C PRO A 64 -20.29 -3.69 13.40
N TRP A 65 -19.45 -4.49 12.70
CA TRP A 65 -18.23 -4.08 11.96
C TRP A 65 -18.31 -4.43 10.45
N LEU A 66 -17.54 -3.75 9.57
CA LEU A 66 -17.35 -4.06 8.12
C LEU A 66 -16.15 -3.30 7.45
N MET A 67 -15.75 -3.67 6.20
CA MET A 67 -14.41 -3.43 5.60
C MET A 67 -14.30 -2.66 4.22
N PHE A 68 -13.16 -2.75 3.50
CA PHE A 68 -12.52 -1.68 2.66
C PHE A 68 -11.98 -2.06 1.23
N LYS A 69 -11.39 -1.06 0.54
CA LYS A 69 -10.98 -0.88 -0.89
C LYS A 69 -9.67 -1.59 -1.37
N ASN A 70 -9.60 -1.87 -2.69
CA ASN A 70 -8.41 -2.36 -3.43
C ASN A 70 -7.54 -1.25 -4.09
N TRP A 71 -6.25 -1.54 -4.31
CA TRP A 71 -5.27 -0.64 -4.95
C TRP A 71 -5.37 -0.65 -6.50
N GLY A 72 -5.09 0.50 -7.15
CA GLY A 72 -4.92 0.60 -8.61
C GLY A 72 -6.20 0.75 -9.46
N GLY A 73 -7.40 0.72 -8.87
CA GLY A 73 -8.66 1.02 -9.57
C GLY A 73 -8.90 2.52 -9.77
N LYS A 74 -9.77 2.89 -10.72
CA LYS A 74 -10.37 4.24 -10.76
C LYS A 74 -11.14 4.49 -9.46
N ASP A 75 -11.21 5.74 -9.01
CA ASP A 75 -12.01 6.07 -7.84
C ASP A 75 -13.49 5.74 -8.09
N PRO A 76 -14.11 4.87 -7.27
CA PRO A 76 -15.49 4.46 -7.46
C PRO A 76 -16.41 5.60 -7.02
N HIS A 77 -16.99 6.30 -8.00
CA HIS A 77 -18.03 7.27 -7.73
C HIS A 77 -19.40 6.59 -7.75
N ARG A 78 -20.15 6.73 -6.65
CA ARG A 78 -21.55 6.31 -6.53
C ARG A 78 -22.40 7.56 -6.39
N THR A 79 -23.45 7.70 -7.21
CA THR A 79 -24.26 8.91 -7.21
C THR A 79 -25.19 8.97 -5.99
N ALA A 80 -25.59 10.18 -5.61
CA ALA A 80 -26.46 10.40 -4.45
C ALA A 80 -27.84 9.76 -4.64
N GLU A 81 -28.34 9.72 -5.88
CA GLU A 81 -29.63 9.15 -6.25
C GLU A 81 -29.64 7.62 -6.11
N ASP A 82 -28.57 6.92 -6.49
CA ASP A 82 -28.45 5.47 -6.32
C ASP A 82 -28.26 5.07 -4.84
N LEU A 83 -27.52 5.88 -4.08
CA LEU A 83 -27.43 5.76 -2.62
C LEU A 83 -28.81 5.93 -1.97
N ALA A 84 -29.52 7.01 -2.27
CA ALA A 84 -30.85 7.27 -1.73
C ALA A 84 -31.87 6.18 -2.13
N PHE A 85 -31.84 5.72 -3.38
CA PHE A 85 -32.70 4.62 -3.85
C PHE A 85 -32.42 3.32 -3.11
N ALA A 86 -31.15 2.95 -2.93
CA ALA A 86 -30.78 1.72 -2.23
C ALA A 86 -31.18 1.75 -0.75
N VAL A 87 -31.00 2.90 -0.07
CA VAL A 87 -31.41 3.08 1.33
C VAL A 87 -32.93 3.07 1.48
N ALA A 88 -33.66 3.80 0.62
CA ALA A 88 -35.12 3.77 0.61
C ALA A 88 -35.67 2.35 0.38
N ARG A 89 -35.07 1.60 -0.55
CA ARG A 89 -35.45 0.21 -0.85
C ARG A 89 -35.13 -0.75 0.31
N PHE A 90 -34.06 -0.53 1.06
CA PHE A 90 -33.74 -1.30 2.26
C PHE A 90 -34.80 -1.13 3.35
N TYR A 91 -35.17 0.11 3.68
CA TYR A 91 -36.24 0.38 4.65
C TYR A 91 -37.63 -0.08 4.15
N GLN A 92 -37.93 0.04 2.85
CA GLN A 92 -39.16 -0.49 2.25
C GLN A 92 -39.32 -2.00 2.44
N LEU A 93 -38.22 -2.75 2.47
CA LEU A 93 -38.21 -4.21 2.66
C LEU A 93 -38.12 -4.63 4.14
N GLY A 94 -38.33 -3.69 5.08
CA GLY A 94 -38.31 -3.97 6.51
C GLY A 94 -36.93 -3.93 7.17
N GLY A 95 -35.92 -3.38 6.49
CA GLY A 95 -34.65 -3.03 7.12
C GLY A 95 -34.85 -1.98 8.22
N THR A 96 -34.12 -2.10 9.34
CA THR A 96 -34.32 -1.27 10.54
C THR A 96 -33.13 -0.39 10.91
N PHE A 97 -31.95 -0.63 10.33
CA PHE A 97 -30.74 0.13 10.58
C PHE A 97 -29.85 0.15 9.34
N GLN A 98 -29.42 1.34 8.92
CA GLN A 98 -28.47 1.54 7.83
C GLN A 98 -27.44 2.59 8.26
N ASN A 99 -26.17 2.29 8.00
CA ASN A 99 -25.05 3.21 8.20
C ASN A 99 -24.47 3.61 6.84
N TYR A 100 -24.04 4.86 6.69
CA TYR A 100 -23.19 5.26 5.57
C TYR A 100 -21.73 5.12 6.02
N TYR A 101 -20.87 4.62 5.15
CA TYR A 101 -19.45 4.47 5.47
C TYR A 101 -18.64 5.17 4.37
N MET A 102 -18.07 6.37 4.59
CA MET A 102 -17.95 7.17 5.82
C MET A 102 -18.98 8.33 5.88
N VAL A 103 -19.49 8.68 7.08
CA VAL A 103 -20.46 9.79 7.28
C VAL A 103 -19.80 11.17 7.39
N SER A 104 -18.60 11.28 7.94
CA SER A 104 -17.95 12.58 8.16
C SER A 104 -16.47 12.56 7.82
N THR A 105 -16.08 13.45 6.91
CA THR A 105 -14.68 13.86 6.71
C THR A 105 -14.65 15.38 6.62
N GLN A 106 -13.80 16.03 7.42
CA GLN A 106 -13.39 17.40 7.13
C GLN A 106 -12.64 17.37 5.80
N THR A 107 -13.30 17.77 4.71
CA THR A 107 -12.70 17.76 3.38
C THR A 107 -11.74 18.93 3.24
N SER A 108 -10.48 18.68 3.58
CA SER A 108 -9.38 19.62 3.33
C SER A 108 -9.02 19.60 1.85
N VAL A 109 -9.26 20.69 1.13
CA VAL A 109 -8.85 20.79 -0.27
C VAL A 109 -7.36 21.12 -0.29
N MET A 110 -6.56 20.10 -0.57
CA MET A 110 -5.13 20.22 -0.78
C MET A 110 -4.86 20.96 -2.09
N VAL A 111 -4.29 22.15 -2.01
CA VAL A 111 -3.87 22.92 -3.18
C VAL A 111 -2.34 22.91 -3.30
N LYS A 112 -1.87 22.88 -4.55
CA LYS A 112 -0.47 23.18 -4.85
C LYS A 112 -0.26 24.68 -4.67
N LYS A 113 0.43 25.10 -3.61
CA LYS A 113 1.07 26.43 -3.60
C LYS A 113 2.29 26.34 -4.53
N ALA A 114 2.52 27.40 -5.32
CA ALA A 114 3.77 27.55 -6.05
C ALA A 114 4.93 27.50 -5.05
N ASN A 115 5.94 26.68 -5.32
CA ASN A 115 7.04 26.47 -4.39
C ASN A 115 8.05 27.61 -4.57
N VAL A 116 8.37 28.34 -3.50
CA VAL A 116 9.39 29.41 -3.56
C VAL A 116 10.79 28.82 -3.85
N ALA A 117 10.99 27.51 -3.68
CA ALA A 117 12.19 26.80 -4.10
C ALA A 117 12.23 26.45 -5.60
N GLU A 118 11.25 26.86 -6.43
CA GLU A 118 11.38 26.81 -7.89
C GLU A 118 12.15 28.03 -8.45
N ASP A 119 12.33 29.10 -7.66
CA ASP A 119 13.08 30.30 -8.06
C ASP A 119 14.61 30.18 -7.82
N GLU A 120 15.09 29.13 -7.15
CA GLU A 120 16.50 28.74 -7.15
C GLU A 120 16.69 27.34 -7.77
N PRO A 121 17.52 27.19 -8.83
CA PRO A 121 17.81 25.89 -9.43
C PRO A 121 18.81 25.10 -8.57
N ILE A 122 18.38 24.67 -7.38
CA ILE A 122 19.13 23.74 -6.54
C ILE A 122 19.11 22.38 -7.21
N SER A 123 20.12 22.13 -8.06
CA SER A 123 20.34 20.80 -8.64
C SER A 123 20.54 19.80 -7.50
N LEU A 124 19.59 18.86 -7.38
CA LEU A 124 19.63 17.85 -6.33
C LEU A 124 20.93 17.05 -6.46
N LYS A 125 21.85 17.23 -5.51
CA LYS A 125 23.09 16.45 -5.44
C LYS A 125 22.74 15.09 -4.87
N TRP A 126 22.56 14.10 -5.73
CA TRP A 126 22.26 12.74 -5.31
C TRP A 126 23.53 12.01 -4.87
N SER A 127 23.46 11.35 -3.71
CA SER A 127 24.44 10.35 -3.31
C SER A 127 23.80 8.96 -3.42
N TRP A 128 24.52 7.97 -3.93
CA TRP A 128 23.94 6.66 -4.26
C TRP A 128 24.89 5.51 -3.91
N ARG A 129 24.35 4.30 -3.75
CA ARG A 129 25.15 3.06 -3.75
C ARG A 129 24.31 1.89 -4.23
N PRO A 130 24.91 0.92 -4.96
CA PRO A 130 24.18 -0.30 -5.28
C PRO A 130 23.97 -1.13 -4.01
N GLU A 131 22.90 -1.92 -4.00
CA GLU A 131 22.76 -3.05 -3.09
C GLU A 131 23.91 -4.04 -3.38
N MET A 132 24.76 -4.26 -2.38
CA MET A 132 25.95 -5.11 -2.48
C MET A 132 25.80 -6.30 -1.56
N ASP A 133 25.36 -7.44 -2.09
CA ASP A 133 25.30 -8.70 -1.38
C ASP A 133 26.04 -9.81 -2.15
N ASP A 134 27.36 -9.67 -2.25
CA ASP A 134 28.21 -10.68 -2.90
C ASP A 134 28.11 -12.06 -2.22
N LYS A 135 27.72 -12.13 -0.94
CA LYS A 135 27.50 -13.40 -0.24
C LYS A 135 26.29 -14.13 -0.84
N ALA A 136 25.18 -13.45 -1.05
CA ALA A 136 24.00 -14.04 -1.66
C ALA A 136 24.15 -14.16 -3.20
N ILE A 137 24.46 -13.05 -3.87
CA ILE A 137 24.39 -12.90 -5.32
C ILE A 137 25.52 -13.65 -6.04
N LEU A 138 26.75 -13.63 -5.51
CA LEU A 138 27.92 -14.28 -6.13
C LEU A 138 28.24 -15.66 -5.51
N LEU A 139 28.27 -15.75 -4.17
CA LEU A 139 28.68 -16.98 -3.47
C LEU A 139 27.55 -17.98 -3.24
N GLY A 140 26.28 -17.54 -3.30
CA GLY A 140 25.11 -18.37 -3.05
C GLY A 140 25.00 -18.83 -1.59
N LYS A 141 25.39 -17.96 -0.65
CA LYS A 141 25.40 -18.23 0.80
C LYS A 141 24.36 -17.37 1.51
N GLY A 142 23.39 -18.04 2.14
CA GLY A 142 22.52 -17.45 3.15
C GLY A 142 22.65 -18.13 4.51
N ASP A 143 21.71 -17.81 5.39
CA ASP A 143 21.69 -18.15 6.81
C ASP A 143 21.20 -19.58 7.06
N VAL A 144 20.27 -20.06 6.21
CA VAL A 144 19.64 -21.38 6.30
C VAL A 144 19.85 -22.16 5.00
N THR A 145 19.88 -23.49 5.07
CA THR A 145 19.90 -24.35 3.88
C THR A 145 18.98 -25.56 4.01
N VAL A 146 18.22 -25.87 2.96
CA VAL A 146 17.23 -26.96 2.92
C VAL A 146 17.32 -27.68 1.56
N ASN A 147 16.99 -28.97 1.50
CA ASN A 147 17.09 -29.79 0.27
C ASN A 147 15.80 -29.78 -0.58
N GLN A 148 15.08 -28.67 -0.58
CA GLN A 148 13.89 -28.42 -1.40
C GLN A 148 13.64 -26.91 -1.48
N ILE A 149 12.80 -26.48 -2.41
CA ILE A 149 12.24 -25.12 -2.43
C ILE A 149 11.18 -24.98 -1.31
N LEU A 150 11.24 -23.89 -0.56
CA LEU A 150 10.26 -23.48 0.46
C LEU A 150 9.39 -22.30 -0.01
N ASP A 151 8.16 -22.21 0.49
CA ASP A 151 7.31 -21.04 0.31
C ASP A 151 7.92 -19.80 1.00
N GLN A 152 7.73 -18.61 0.43
CA GLN A 152 8.30 -17.39 1.00
C GLN A 152 7.76 -17.05 2.40
N LYS A 153 6.49 -17.39 2.70
CA LYS A 153 5.91 -17.18 4.04
C LYS A 153 6.54 -18.12 5.08
N GLU A 154 6.84 -19.36 4.70
CA GLU A 154 7.53 -20.33 5.56
C GLU A 154 8.98 -19.90 5.82
N ALA A 155 9.70 -19.50 4.74
CA ALA A 155 11.13 -19.23 4.81
C ALA A 155 11.47 -17.84 5.37
N ALA A 156 10.67 -16.81 5.10
CA ALA A 156 10.91 -15.44 5.58
C ALA A 156 10.07 -15.06 6.80
N ASN A 157 8.93 -15.74 7.04
CA ASN A 157 8.01 -15.47 8.16
C ASN A 157 7.67 -13.98 8.34
N ASP A 158 7.47 -13.26 7.22
CA ASP A 158 7.17 -11.82 7.16
C ASP A 158 8.21 -10.88 7.82
N LEU A 159 9.45 -11.35 8.01
CA LEU A 159 10.54 -10.49 8.51
C LEU A 159 11.04 -9.49 7.45
N SER A 160 10.72 -9.71 6.18
CA SER A 160 11.10 -8.86 5.03
C SER A 160 10.30 -9.26 3.79
N ASP A 161 9.92 -8.28 2.96
CA ASP A 161 9.33 -8.50 1.63
C ASP A 161 10.30 -9.22 0.66
N TYR A 162 11.61 -9.07 0.89
CA TYR A 162 12.67 -9.65 0.08
C TYR A 162 13.19 -10.97 0.67
N LEU A 163 13.29 -12.01 -0.17
CA LEU A 163 13.90 -13.31 0.16
C LEU A 163 14.80 -13.79 -0.99
N PHE A 164 16.06 -14.09 -0.69
CA PHE A 164 16.98 -14.75 -1.62
C PHE A 164 16.83 -16.28 -1.56
N TYR A 165 16.58 -16.88 -2.71
CA TYR A 165 16.63 -18.31 -2.98
C TYR A 165 17.90 -18.61 -3.78
N MET A 166 18.87 -19.28 -3.18
CA MET A 166 20.18 -19.50 -3.79
C MET A 166 20.48 -20.98 -3.94
N THR A 167 21.10 -21.36 -5.04
CA THR A 167 21.57 -22.72 -5.24
C THR A 167 22.83 -22.76 -6.09
N SER A 168 23.41 -23.95 -6.28
CA SER A 168 24.61 -24.13 -7.07
C SER A 168 24.54 -25.42 -7.86
N VAL A 169 24.79 -25.31 -9.17
CA VAL A 169 24.77 -26.43 -10.10
C VAL A 169 26.18 -26.63 -10.67
N ASN A 170 26.71 -27.84 -10.54
CA ASN A 170 27.93 -28.24 -11.22
C ASN A 170 27.53 -28.86 -12.57
N LEU A 171 27.96 -28.26 -13.67
CA LEU A 171 27.79 -28.81 -15.01
C LEU A 171 29.15 -29.31 -15.49
N LYS A 172 29.19 -30.51 -16.06
CA LYS A 172 30.39 -31.06 -16.70
C LYS A 172 30.40 -30.72 -18.21
N GLU A 173 31.47 -31.12 -18.90
CA GLU A 173 31.52 -31.07 -20.37
C GLU A 173 30.59 -32.11 -21.02
N ASP A 174 30.33 -33.22 -20.33
CA ASP A 174 29.46 -34.33 -20.74
C ASP A 174 28.05 -34.30 -20.09
N ASP A 175 27.66 -33.17 -19.49
CA ASP A 175 26.34 -33.07 -18.82
C ASP A 175 25.20 -33.10 -19.86
N PRO A 176 24.21 -34.00 -19.77
CA PRO A 176 23.19 -34.15 -20.81
C PRO A 176 22.37 -32.88 -21.11
N VAL A 177 22.26 -31.96 -20.15
CA VAL A 177 21.55 -30.68 -20.35
C VAL A 177 22.42 -29.62 -21.03
N TRP A 178 23.72 -29.86 -21.23
CA TRP A 178 24.62 -28.83 -21.74
C TRP A 178 24.45 -28.58 -23.24
N SER A 179 24.17 -27.34 -23.60
CA SER A 179 24.09 -26.87 -24.99
C SER A 179 24.65 -25.45 -25.13
N HIS A 180 24.85 -25.00 -26.38
CA HIS A 180 25.30 -23.63 -26.66
C HIS A 180 24.26 -22.57 -26.24
N ASN A 181 22.97 -22.90 -26.38
CA ASN A 181 21.85 -22.10 -25.90
C ASN A 181 21.31 -22.78 -24.63
N MET A 182 21.53 -22.14 -23.48
CA MET A 182 20.99 -22.56 -22.18
C MET A 182 19.96 -21.55 -21.70
N THR A 183 18.88 -22.04 -21.10
CA THR A 183 17.78 -21.20 -20.59
C THR A 183 17.50 -21.55 -19.14
N LEU A 184 17.42 -20.54 -18.27
CA LEU A 184 16.91 -20.69 -16.91
C LEU A 184 15.42 -20.39 -16.91
N ARG A 185 14.63 -21.33 -16.39
CA ARG A 185 13.18 -21.23 -16.27
C ARG A 185 12.78 -21.37 -14.80
N VAL A 186 12.06 -20.39 -14.27
CA VAL A 186 11.63 -20.31 -12.86
C VAL A 186 10.14 -20.06 -12.83
N LYS A 187 9.36 -20.98 -12.27
CA LYS A 187 7.96 -20.72 -11.93
C LYS A 187 7.86 -20.08 -10.54
N SER A 188 7.15 -18.96 -10.46
CA SER A 188 6.93 -18.17 -9.24
C SER A 188 5.43 -17.96 -9.01
N SER A 189 5.02 -18.06 -7.76
CA SER A 189 3.73 -17.59 -7.24
C SER A 189 3.86 -16.24 -6.51
N GLY A 190 5.07 -15.69 -6.44
CA GLY A 190 5.32 -14.34 -5.95
C GLY A 190 5.00 -13.26 -6.98
N GLN A 191 5.06 -12.01 -6.55
CA GLN A 191 4.75 -10.84 -7.35
C GLN A 191 5.94 -10.39 -8.21
N ILE A 192 7.17 -10.54 -7.71
CA ILE A 192 8.41 -10.04 -8.34
C ILE A 192 9.52 -11.07 -8.22
N LEU A 193 10.37 -11.16 -9.24
CA LEU A 193 11.57 -11.99 -9.30
C LEU A 193 12.71 -11.24 -10.03
N HIS A 194 13.87 -11.16 -9.41
CA HIS A 194 15.14 -10.83 -10.06
C HIS A 194 16.05 -12.07 -10.07
N ALA A 195 16.55 -12.45 -11.24
CA ALA A 195 17.38 -13.65 -11.38
C ALA A 195 18.84 -13.29 -11.65
N PHE A 196 19.74 -13.85 -10.85
CA PHE A 196 21.19 -13.69 -10.96
C PHE A 196 21.85 -15.03 -11.27
N VAL A 197 22.83 -15.02 -12.17
CA VAL A 197 23.67 -16.19 -12.48
C VAL A 197 25.13 -15.77 -12.40
N ASN A 198 25.91 -16.48 -11.59
CA ASN A 198 27.33 -16.20 -11.34
C ASN A 198 27.63 -14.74 -10.93
N GLY A 199 26.68 -14.09 -10.26
CA GLY A 199 26.76 -12.69 -9.83
C GLY A 199 26.17 -11.67 -10.80
N GLU A 200 25.85 -12.04 -12.05
CA GLU A 200 25.28 -11.13 -13.04
C GLU A 200 23.74 -11.21 -13.06
N LEU A 201 23.07 -10.05 -13.08
CA LEU A 201 21.62 -9.97 -13.28
C LEU A 201 21.26 -10.35 -14.73
N ILE A 202 20.60 -11.50 -14.91
CA ILE A 202 20.21 -11.98 -16.24
C ILE A 202 18.85 -11.42 -16.71
N GLY A 203 18.00 -11.03 -15.76
CA GLY A 203 16.65 -10.53 -16.04
C GLY A 203 15.83 -10.32 -14.77
N SER A 204 14.71 -9.60 -14.92
CA SER A 204 13.73 -9.36 -13.86
C SER A 204 12.32 -9.50 -14.45
N GLN A 205 11.38 -10.02 -13.68
CA GLN A 205 9.99 -10.17 -14.09
C GLN A 205 9.06 -10.02 -12.90
N TRP A 206 7.87 -9.50 -13.17
CA TRP A 206 6.82 -9.31 -12.18
C TRP A 206 5.48 -9.71 -12.78
N SER A 207 4.51 -9.98 -11.91
CA SER A 207 3.14 -10.24 -12.29
C SER A 207 2.50 -8.99 -12.91
N LYS A 208 1.71 -9.19 -13.97
CA LYS A 208 0.94 -8.13 -14.63
C LYS A 208 -0.55 -8.28 -14.29
N ASN A 209 -1.24 -7.16 -14.15
CA ASN A 209 -2.70 -7.08 -13.97
C ASN A 209 -3.25 -7.90 -12.78
N GLY A 210 -2.49 -8.04 -11.69
CA GLY A 210 -2.91 -8.80 -10.51
C GLY A 210 -2.87 -10.33 -10.67
N GLY A 211 -2.14 -10.85 -11.67
CA GLY A 211 -1.94 -12.29 -11.83
C GLY A 211 -1.27 -12.94 -10.61
N GLU A 212 -1.64 -14.18 -10.32
CA GLU A 212 -1.24 -14.87 -9.08
C GLU A 212 0.03 -15.74 -9.23
N SER A 213 0.58 -15.82 -10.45
CA SER A 213 1.83 -16.52 -10.74
C SER A 213 2.38 -16.09 -12.09
N PHE A 214 3.68 -16.34 -12.31
CA PHE A 214 4.31 -16.21 -13.62
C PHE A 214 5.43 -17.24 -13.81
N VAL A 215 5.81 -17.46 -15.06
CA VAL A 215 7.03 -18.18 -15.42
C VAL A 215 8.03 -17.16 -15.94
N PHE A 216 9.18 -17.08 -15.29
CA PHE A 216 10.36 -16.39 -15.80
C PHE A 216 11.16 -17.35 -16.65
N GLU A 217 11.59 -16.91 -17.83
CA GLU A 217 12.37 -17.71 -18.76
C GLU A 217 13.35 -16.79 -19.48
N GLN A 218 14.65 -17.09 -19.37
CA GLN A 218 15.70 -16.21 -19.89
C GLN A 218 16.96 -17.01 -20.26
N ASN A 219 17.62 -16.60 -21.35
CA ASN A 219 18.88 -17.20 -21.79
C ASN A 219 19.99 -16.91 -20.77
N VAL A 220 20.80 -17.93 -20.45
CA VAL A 220 21.85 -17.85 -19.42
C VAL A 220 23.22 -18.30 -19.94
N LYS A 221 24.26 -17.63 -19.46
CA LYS A 221 25.66 -18.05 -19.68
C LYS A 221 26.12 -18.85 -18.48
N LEU A 222 26.49 -20.11 -18.73
CA LEU A 222 26.95 -21.05 -17.71
C LEU A 222 28.38 -21.50 -18.04
N ASN A 223 29.05 -22.06 -17.05
CA ASN A 223 30.40 -22.60 -17.13
C ASN A 223 30.37 -24.12 -16.93
N HIS A 224 31.33 -24.86 -17.50
CA HIS A 224 31.56 -26.30 -17.26
C HIS A 224 32.12 -26.62 -15.85
N LYS A 225 31.68 -25.89 -14.83
CA LYS A 225 32.08 -26.01 -13.42
C LYS A 225 30.88 -25.68 -12.53
N LYS A 226 31.14 -25.25 -11.29
CA LYS A 226 30.13 -24.66 -10.41
C LYS A 226 29.58 -23.39 -11.04
N ASN A 227 28.26 -23.30 -11.15
CA ASN A 227 27.52 -22.07 -11.38
C ASN A 227 26.67 -21.76 -10.14
N THR A 228 26.67 -20.50 -9.71
CA THR A 228 25.75 -20.01 -8.68
C THR A 228 24.49 -19.47 -9.36
N ILE A 229 23.32 -19.86 -8.88
CA ILE A 229 22.03 -19.25 -9.27
C ILE A 229 21.44 -18.63 -8.01
N SER A 230 21.18 -17.33 -8.05
CA SER A 230 20.64 -16.58 -6.92
C SER A 230 19.39 -15.82 -7.39
N LEU A 231 18.26 -16.11 -6.77
CA LEU A 231 16.95 -15.62 -7.19
C LEU A 231 16.38 -14.76 -6.04
N LEU A 232 16.24 -13.47 -6.29
CA LEU A 232 15.64 -12.54 -5.34
C LEU A 232 14.15 -12.46 -5.62
N SER A 233 13.35 -13.01 -4.71
CA SER A 233 11.89 -12.92 -4.73
C SER A 233 11.45 -11.74 -3.86
N ALA A 234 10.49 -10.94 -4.34
CA ALA A 234 9.91 -9.84 -3.57
C ALA A 234 8.37 -9.90 -3.55
N THR A 235 7.79 -9.66 -2.39
CA THR A 235 6.33 -9.59 -2.17
C THR A 235 5.84 -8.15 -2.19
N VAL A 236 4.59 -7.95 -2.64
CA VAL A 236 3.89 -6.66 -2.59
C VAL A 236 2.61 -6.85 -1.80
N GLY A 237 2.78 -7.19 -0.51
CA GLY A 237 1.74 -7.70 0.37
C GLY A 237 1.28 -9.12 0.01
N PHE A 238 0.54 -9.76 0.93
CA PHE A 238 -0.07 -11.08 0.71
C PHE A 238 -1.54 -10.96 0.25
N ARG A 239 -2.06 -12.05 -0.34
CA ARG A 239 -3.47 -12.13 -0.76
C ARG A 239 -4.37 -12.04 0.46
N ASN A 240 -5.23 -11.04 0.51
CA ASN A 240 -6.02 -10.71 1.69
C ASN A 240 -7.52 -11.10 1.64
N VAL A 241 -7.99 -11.66 0.52
CA VAL A 241 -9.41 -12.00 0.29
C VAL A 241 -9.55 -13.37 -0.40
N GLY A 242 -10.63 -14.08 -0.10
CA GLY A 242 -10.98 -15.39 -0.65
C GLY A 242 -10.98 -16.52 0.40
N ALA A 243 -11.51 -17.69 0.06
CA ALA A 243 -11.36 -18.87 0.91
C ALA A 243 -9.92 -19.39 0.83
N ASN A 244 -9.35 -19.81 1.97
CA ASN A 244 -7.97 -20.33 2.08
C ASN A 244 -6.89 -19.38 1.51
N PHE A 245 -7.08 -18.05 1.62
CA PHE A 245 -6.10 -17.07 1.13
C PHE A 245 -4.74 -17.21 1.81
N ASP A 246 -4.72 -17.69 3.05
CA ASP A 246 -3.54 -17.99 3.85
C ASP A 246 -2.73 -19.17 3.29
N LEU A 247 -3.40 -20.13 2.64
CA LEU A 247 -2.76 -21.27 1.95
C LEU A 247 -2.27 -20.91 0.54
N ALA A 248 -2.66 -19.76 -0.02
CA ALA A 248 -2.20 -19.35 -1.35
C ALA A 248 -0.68 -19.16 -1.35
N PRO A 249 0.08 -19.89 -2.18
CA PRO A 249 1.52 -19.90 -2.07
C PRO A 249 2.15 -18.59 -2.57
N SER A 250 3.35 -18.28 -2.09
CA SER A 250 4.06 -17.02 -2.37
C SER A 250 5.55 -17.23 -2.61
N GLY A 251 6.14 -16.31 -3.37
CA GLY A 251 7.51 -16.39 -3.86
C GLY A 251 7.72 -17.55 -4.84
N ILE A 252 8.93 -18.11 -4.83
CA ILE A 252 9.30 -19.15 -5.80
C ILE A 252 8.76 -20.50 -5.31
N THR A 253 7.75 -21.02 -6.02
CA THR A 253 7.12 -22.32 -5.76
C THR A 253 7.69 -23.44 -6.63
N GLY A 254 8.44 -23.08 -7.67
CA GLY A 254 9.01 -24.03 -8.61
C GLY A 254 8.00 -24.61 -9.63
N PRO A 255 8.49 -25.39 -10.60
CA PRO A 255 9.86 -25.87 -10.69
C PRO A 255 10.88 -24.78 -11.09
N VAL A 256 12.13 -25.01 -10.74
CA VAL A 256 13.30 -24.26 -11.23
C VAL A 256 14.11 -25.19 -12.12
N GLU A 257 14.16 -24.86 -13.41
CA GLU A 257 14.68 -25.72 -14.47
C GLU A 257 15.83 -25.04 -15.21
N LEU A 258 16.91 -25.77 -15.47
CA LEU A 258 17.78 -25.46 -16.59
C LEU A 258 17.33 -26.25 -17.82
N THR A 259 17.19 -25.56 -18.94
CA THR A 259 16.85 -26.15 -20.23
C THR A 259 18.04 -26.01 -21.17
N GLY A 260 18.39 -27.12 -21.82
CA GLY A 260 19.29 -27.15 -22.97
C GLY A 260 18.59 -27.70 -24.22
N TYR A 261 19.22 -27.50 -25.37
CA TYR A 261 18.69 -27.84 -26.69
C TYR A 261 19.76 -28.52 -27.54
N HIS A 262 19.48 -29.74 -28.00
CA HIS A 262 20.32 -30.49 -28.94
C HIS A 262 19.63 -30.57 -30.31
N GLY A 263 20.28 -30.04 -31.34
CA GLY A 263 19.63 -29.84 -32.64
C GLY A 263 18.44 -28.87 -32.56
N ASP A 264 17.48 -29.02 -33.49
CA ASP A 264 16.37 -28.08 -33.64
C ASP A 264 15.18 -28.35 -32.68
N ASP A 265 15.00 -29.59 -32.19
CA ASP A 265 13.80 -30.01 -31.43
C ASP A 265 14.07 -30.72 -30.07
N GLU A 266 15.29 -31.20 -29.76
CA GLU A 266 15.51 -31.99 -28.54
C GLU A 266 15.76 -31.10 -27.31
N ARG A 267 14.68 -30.74 -26.62
CA ARG A 267 14.70 -30.03 -25.33
C ARG A 267 15.05 -30.96 -24.18
N VAL A 268 16.24 -30.81 -23.59
CA VAL A 268 16.64 -31.51 -22.35
C VAL A 268 16.42 -30.58 -21.15
N VAL A 269 15.81 -31.12 -20.08
CA VAL A 269 15.47 -30.36 -18.87
C VAL A 269 16.16 -30.96 -17.66
N LYS A 270 16.80 -30.10 -16.85
CA LYS A 270 17.42 -30.44 -15.57
C LYS A 270 16.73 -29.64 -14.47
N ASP A 271 15.85 -30.31 -13.75
CA ASP A 271 15.15 -29.75 -12.59
C ASP A 271 16.10 -29.61 -11.39
N LEU A 272 16.11 -28.42 -10.80
CA LEU A 272 16.92 -28.02 -9.65
C LEU A 272 16.10 -27.92 -8.36
N SER A 273 14.78 -28.15 -8.41
CA SER A 273 13.85 -27.87 -7.31
C SER A 273 14.13 -28.71 -6.05
N SER A 274 14.51 -29.97 -6.23
CA SER A 274 14.80 -30.92 -5.14
C SER A 274 16.28 -30.93 -4.69
N GLN A 275 17.08 -29.95 -5.12
CA GLN A 275 18.49 -29.86 -4.73
C GLN A 275 18.68 -28.99 -3.48
N LYS A 276 19.93 -28.83 -3.02
CA LYS A 276 20.22 -27.96 -1.87
C LYS A 276 20.01 -26.48 -2.23
N TRP A 277 19.07 -25.85 -1.56
CA TRP A 277 18.80 -24.41 -1.57
C TRP A 277 19.36 -23.75 -0.30
N SER A 278 19.79 -22.50 -0.42
CA SER A 278 20.21 -21.62 0.66
C SER A 278 19.33 -20.37 0.65
N TYR A 279 19.01 -19.87 1.84
CA TYR A 279 18.05 -18.79 2.05
C TYR A 279 18.69 -17.66 2.84
N LYS A 280 18.53 -16.41 2.36
CA LYS A 280 18.85 -15.19 3.10
C LYS A 280 17.63 -14.29 3.11
N ILE A 281 17.21 -13.89 4.31
CA ILE A 281 16.09 -12.99 4.52
C ILE A 281 16.59 -11.55 4.38
N GLY A 282 15.88 -10.75 3.59
CA GLY A 282 16.12 -9.32 3.48
C GLY A 282 17.33 -8.90 2.65
N LEU A 283 17.29 -7.61 2.30
CA LEU A 283 18.39 -6.91 1.64
C LEU A 283 19.48 -6.59 2.67
N GLU A 284 20.73 -6.71 2.25
CA GLU A 284 21.90 -6.29 3.04
C GLU A 284 21.82 -4.81 3.41
N GLY A 285 21.30 -3.94 2.53
CA GLY A 285 21.04 -2.53 2.85
C GLY A 285 19.97 -2.29 3.93
N LEU A 286 19.02 -3.20 4.11
CA LEU A 286 18.08 -3.14 5.23
C LEU A 286 18.76 -3.61 6.53
N ASN A 287 19.53 -4.70 6.46
CA ASN A 287 20.27 -5.26 7.59
C ASN A 287 21.38 -4.34 8.12
N GLN A 288 21.98 -3.52 7.25
CA GLN A 288 22.98 -2.50 7.60
C GLN A 288 22.37 -1.17 8.06
N GLU A 289 21.04 -1.07 8.11
CA GLU A 289 20.29 0.15 8.41
C GLU A 289 20.78 1.38 7.62
N LEU A 290 20.83 1.30 6.29
CA LEU A 290 21.33 2.42 5.47
C LEU A 290 20.51 3.71 5.58
N TYR A 291 19.32 3.62 6.15
CA TYR A 291 18.44 4.74 6.49
C TYR A 291 18.80 5.45 7.81
N SER A 292 19.62 4.84 8.68
CA SER A 292 20.07 5.42 9.97
C SER A 292 21.58 5.70 10.00
N SER A 293 22.38 4.94 9.24
CA SER A 293 23.84 4.93 9.34
C SER A 293 24.54 6.07 8.59
N GLN A 294 25.16 6.98 9.35
CA GLN A 294 25.90 8.14 8.81
C GLN A 294 27.32 7.79 8.29
N SER A 295 27.79 6.56 8.50
CA SER A 295 29.22 6.19 8.45
C SER A 295 29.62 5.33 7.24
N LEU A 296 28.76 5.23 6.21
CA LEU A 296 28.97 4.36 5.05
C LEU A 296 29.33 5.14 3.79
N LYS A 297 30.11 4.53 2.90
CA LYS A 297 30.60 5.17 1.67
C LYS A 297 29.50 5.19 0.60
N TRP A 298 28.97 6.38 0.35
CA TRP A 298 28.12 6.69 -0.80
C TRP A 298 28.98 7.17 -1.99
N GLN A 299 28.46 7.03 -3.20
CA GLN A 299 29.04 7.55 -4.43
C GLN A 299 28.34 8.87 -4.78
N GLU A 300 29.12 9.92 -5.02
CA GLU A 300 28.63 11.25 -5.42
C GLU A 300 28.87 11.54 -6.91
N ASP A 301 29.86 10.87 -7.50
CA ASP A 301 30.19 10.99 -8.92
C ASP A 301 29.36 9.99 -9.75
N SER A 302 29.00 10.41 -10.98
CA SER A 302 28.22 9.64 -11.96
C SER A 302 26.85 9.14 -11.46
N PHE A 303 25.79 9.85 -11.83
CA PHE A 303 24.42 9.47 -11.47
C PHE A 303 23.99 8.17 -12.20
N PRO A 304 23.52 7.13 -11.49
CA PRO A 304 23.13 5.86 -12.09
C PRO A 304 21.73 5.98 -12.70
N VAL A 305 21.64 5.80 -14.02
CA VAL A 305 20.35 5.76 -14.74
C VAL A 305 20.00 4.31 -15.06
N ASN A 306 18.75 3.92 -14.85
CA ASN A 306 18.24 2.55 -15.10
C ASN A 306 19.04 1.45 -14.37
N ARG A 307 19.55 1.74 -13.18
CA ARG A 307 20.20 0.76 -12.30
C ARG A 307 19.19 0.22 -11.30
N THR A 308 18.92 -1.08 -11.36
CA THR A 308 18.12 -1.84 -10.38
C THR A 308 18.84 -1.96 -9.04
N LEU A 309 18.08 -2.33 -8.00
CA LEU A 309 18.55 -2.55 -6.63
C LEU A 309 19.57 -1.48 -6.16
N THR A 310 19.17 -0.21 -6.20
CA THR A 310 20.05 0.91 -5.89
C THR A 310 19.45 1.78 -4.80
N TRP A 311 20.27 2.10 -3.79
CA TRP A 311 19.94 3.03 -2.73
C TRP A 311 20.33 4.44 -3.13
N TYR A 312 19.44 5.39 -2.88
CA TYR A 312 19.67 6.82 -3.04
C TYR A 312 19.49 7.51 -1.70
N HIS A 313 20.46 8.34 -1.34
CA HIS A 313 20.47 9.16 -0.14
C HIS A 313 20.51 10.63 -0.56
N VAL A 314 19.51 11.38 -0.09
CA VAL A 314 19.40 12.83 -0.30
C VAL A 314 20.22 13.53 0.78
N PRO A 315 21.22 14.38 0.45
CA PRO A 315 22.07 15.03 1.44
C PRO A 315 21.29 15.94 2.40
N ARG A 316 21.74 15.99 3.66
CA ARG A 316 21.15 16.80 4.75
C ARG A 316 21.07 18.30 4.47
N SER A 317 21.79 18.81 3.46
CA SER A 317 21.72 20.22 3.06
C SER A 317 20.35 20.67 2.54
N PHE A 318 19.41 19.77 2.28
CA PHE A 318 18.08 20.12 1.79
C PHE A 318 16.98 20.09 2.86
N LEU A 319 17.25 19.53 4.05
CA LEU A 319 16.34 19.39 5.18
C LEU A 319 17.19 19.05 6.45
N ASN A 320 17.19 19.75 7.59
CA ASN A 320 16.37 20.86 8.12
C ASN A 320 17.27 21.89 8.86
N ASP A 321 16.74 23.08 9.18
CA ASP A 321 17.55 24.17 9.77
C ASP A 321 18.04 23.94 11.21
N ASN A 322 17.29 23.21 12.04
CA ASN A 322 17.62 22.98 13.47
C ASN A 322 17.29 21.56 13.97
N GLY A 323 17.22 20.56 13.08
CA GLY A 323 16.96 19.16 13.45
C GLY A 323 17.16 18.20 12.27
N ASP A 324 17.33 16.92 12.56
CA ASP A 324 17.60 15.94 11.51
C ASP A 324 16.36 15.61 10.68
N ASN A 325 16.52 15.68 9.35
CA ASN A 325 15.67 15.01 8.38
C ASN A 325 16.54 14.05 7.57
N THR A 326 15.99 12.91 7.15
CA THR A 326 16.69 11.93 6.32
C THR A 326 15.68 11.22 5.44
N LEU A 327 15.87 11.31 4.11
CA LEU A 327 15.11 10.56 3.12
C LEU A 327 16.06 9.62 2.38
N VAL A 328 15.81 8.33 2.51
CA VAL A 328 16.50 7.28 1.75
C VAL A 328 15.46 6.57 0.90
N LEU A 329 15.74 6.46 -0.40
CA LEU A 329 14.89 5.79 -1.39
C LEU A 329 15.60 4.54 -1.89
N PHE A 330 14.87 3.43 -1.94
CA PHE A 330 15.31 2.20 -2.60
C PHE A 330 14.61 2.09 -3.95
N GLU A 331 15.39 1.97 -5.02
CA GLU A 331 14.91 1.76 -6.39
C GLU A 331 15.15 0.31 -6.78
N GLU A 332 14.07 -0.45 -6.85
CA GLU A 332 14.10 -1.88 -7.15
C GLU A 332 14.21 -2.14 -8.66
N PHE A 333 13.45 -1.40 -9.47
CA PHE A 333 13.23 -1.69 -10.90
C PHE A 333 14.10 -0.86 -11.86
N GLY A 334 14.70 0.21 -11.36
CA GLY A 334 15.52 1.13 -12.14
C GLY A 334 14.65 2.21 -12.78
N GLY A 335 14.76 3.43 -12.25
CA GLY A 335 14.10 4.63 -12.77
C GLY A 335 15.09 5.78 -12.98
N ASN A 336 14.55 6.98 -13.14
CA ASN A 336 15.33 8.22 -13.07
C ASN A 336 14.89 9.05 -11.85
N PRO A 337 15.60 8.96 -10.71
CA PRO A 337 15.29 9.75 -9.52
C PRO A 337 15.39 11.27 -9.72
N SER A 338 16.01 11.77 -10.81
CA SER A 338 16.07 13.22 -11.11
C SER A 338 14.70 13.86 -11.29
N SER A 339 13.64 13.07 -11.53
CA SER A 339 12.26 13.54 -11.61
C SER A 339 11.54 13.60 -10.24
N VAL A 340 12.18 13.15 -9.16
CA VAL A 340 11.66 13.28 -7.78
C VAL A 340 11.80 14.73 -7.36
N ASN A 341 10.67 15.37 -7.04
CA ASN A 341 10.61 16.76 -6.58
C ASN A 341 9.74 16.83 -5.30
N PHE A 342 10.14 17.68 -4.36
CA PHE A 342 9.39 17.94 -3.14
C PHE A 342 8.28 18.97 -3.40
N GLN A 343 7.03 18.61 -3.08
CA GLN A 343 5.89 19.52 -3.19
C GLN A 343 5.40 19.90 -1.79
N THR A 344 5.31 21.21 -1.52
CA THR A 344 4.64 21.71 -0.33
C THR A 344 3.13 21.61 -0.53
N ILE A 345 2.50 20.65 0.13
CA ILE A 345 1.04 20.53 0.16
C ILE A 345 0.52 21.31 1.38
N ALA A 346 -0.43 22.22 1.14
CA ALA A 346 -1.12 22.95 2.19
C ALA A 346 -2.63 22.81 2.02
N ILE A 347 -3.36 22.87 3.14
CA ILE A 347 -4.79 23.15 3.12
C ILE A 347 -4.96 24.52 2.46
N GLY A 348 -5.62 24.57 1.31
CA GLY A 348 -5.96 25.84 0.65
C GLY A 348 -7.28 26.38 1.17
N SER A 349 -8.27 25.49 1.26
CA SER A 349 -9.56 25.79 1.85
C SER A 349 -9.96 24.74 2.89
N ALA A 350 -10.49 25.20 4.01
CA ALA A 350 -11.21 24.39 5.00
C ALA A 350 -12.71 24.69 4.88
N CYS A 351 -13.53 23.67 4.65
CA CYS A 351 -14.97 23.82 4.48
C CYS A 351 -15.77 23.13 5.59
N ILE A 352 -16.90 23.70 5.95
CA ILE A 352 -17.89 23.09 6.82
C ILE A 352 -19.31 23.51 6.41
N SER A 353 -20.26 22.61 6.59
CA SER A 353 -21.69 22.86 6.42
C SER A 353 -22.45 22.29 7.61
N ALA A 354 -23.41 23.04 8.15
CA ALA A 354 -24.27 22.56 9.24
C ALA A 354 -25.65 23.22 9.24
N GLU A 355 -26.64 22.48 9.73
CA GLU A 355 -28.02 22.89 9.88
C GLU A 355 -28.22 23.93 11.01
N GLU A 356 -29.34 24.64 10.96
CA GLU A 356 -29.81 25.54 12.02
C GLU A 356 -29.87 24.86 13.40
N ASN A 357 -29.54 25.63 14.45
CA ASN A 357 -29.39 25.19 15.84
C ASN A 357 -28.17 24.28 16.12
N ARG A 358 -27.21 24.20 15.19
CA ARG A 358 -25.88 23.61 15.43
C ARG A 358 -24.83 24.66 15.74
N LYS A 359 -23.72 24.23 16.35
CA LYS A 359 -22.48 25.00 16.42
C LYS A 359 -21.50 24.38 15.43
N ILE A 360 -20.81 25.21 14.64
CA ILE A 360 -19.68 24.77 13.81
C ILE A 360 -18.37 25.23 14.43
N GLU A 361 -17.35 24.38 14.32
CA GLU A 361 -15.98 24.73 14.67
C GLU A 361 -15.13 24.66 13.39
N LEU A 362 -14.48 25.78 13.05
CA LEU A 362 -13.55 25.90 11.95
C LEU A 362 -12.14 25.96 12.52
N SER A 363 -11.25 25.11 12.03
CA SER A 363 -9.83 25.10 12.41
C SER A 363 -8.94 24.87 11.19
N CYS A 364 -7.89 25.67 11.06
CA CYS A 364 -6.87 25.58 10.02
C CYS A 364 -5.62 24.80 10.50
N GLN A 365 -5.79 23.86 11.44
CA GLN A 365 -4.74 22.93 11.94
C GLN A 365 -3.44 23.64 12.39
N GLY A 366 -3.57 24.66 13.26
CA GLY A 366 -2.43 25.42 13.80
C GLY A 366 -1.92 26.54 12.86
N ARG A 367 -2.75 26.98 11.91
CA ARG A 367 -2.55 28.19 11.11
C ARG A 367 -3.73 29.14 11.30
N PRO A 368 -3.55 30.46 11.21
CA PRO A 368 -4.67 31.40 11.26
C PRO A 368 -5.55 31.30 10.01
N ILE A 369 -6.87 31.38 10.18
CA ILE A 369 -7.84 31.58 9.10
C ILE A 369 -7.54 32.93 8.45
N SER A 370 -7.18 32.92 7.17
CA SER A 370 -6.66 34.10 6.47
C SER A 370 -7.76 34.95 5.80
N ALA A 371 -8.80 34.29 5.29
CA ALA A 371 -9.96 34.89 4.61
C ALA A 371 -11.08 33.85 4.48
N PHE A 372 -12.22 34.25 3.91
CA PHE A 372 -13.27 33.33 3.47
C PHE A 372 -13.53 33.53 1.97
N LYS A 373 -13.68 32.43 1.25
CA LYS A 373 -14.03 32.42 -0.19
C LYS A 373 -15.54 32.36 -0.40
N PHE A 374 -16.26 31.75 0.54
CA PHE A 374 -17.71 31.61 0.51
C PHE A 374 -18.26 31.52 1.94
N ALA A 375 -19.40 32.16 2.18
CA ALA A 375 -20.32 31.79 3.25
C ALA A 375 -21.76 32.14 2.83
N SER A 376 -22.72 31.29 3.20
CA SER A 376 -24.15 31.54 3.00
C SER A 376 -24.94 30.74 4.02
N PHE A 377 -25.91 31.40 4.68
CA PHE A 377 -26.87 30.78 5.59
C PHE A 377 -28.26 30.88 4.97
N GLY A 378 -28.91 29.75 4.76
CA GLY A 378 -30.15 29.63 3.98
C GLY A 378 -30.20 28.27 3.31
N ASN A 379 -30.26 28.21 1.98
CA ASN A 379 -30.20 26.94 1.24
C ASN A 379 -29.02 26.84 0.23
N PRO A 380 -27.76 27.07 0.65
CA PRO A 380 -26.59 26.97 -0.23
C PRO A 380 -26.48 25.61 -0.93
N GLN A 381 -25.98 25.61 -2.15
CA GLN A 381 -25.84 24.42 -3.00
C GLN A 381 -24.37 24.18 -3.36
N GLY A 382 -24.06 22.98 -3.85
CA GLY A 382 -22.70 22.59 -4.25
C GLY A 382 -21.89 21.98 -3.11
N ALA A 383 -20.56 21.94 -3.27
CA ALA A 383 -19.63 21.32 -2.32
C ALA A 383 -18.42 22.23 -2.09
N CYS A 384 -17.52 21.82 -1.19
CA CYS A 384 -16.29 22.55 -0.89
C CYS A 384 -15.49 22.88 -2.17
N GLY A 385 -15.16 24.16 -2.37
CA GLY A 385 -14.49 24.65 -3.57
C GLY A 385 -15.44 25.18 -4.66
N SER A 386 -16.71 24.76 -4.65
CA SER A 386 -17.74 25.05 -5.66
C SER A 386 -19.10 25.45 -5.08
N PHE A 387 -19.14 25.93 -3.83
CA PHE A 387 -20.38 26.40 -3.21
C PHE A 387 -21.01 27.58 -3.97
N VAL A 388 -22.33 27.57 -4.08
CA VAL A 388 -23.13 28.65 -4.65
C VAL A 388 -24.30 29.00 -3.71
N LYS A 389 -24.72 30.26 -3.74
CA LYS A 389 -25.88 30.75 -2.98
C LYS A 389 -27.16 30.10 -3.53
N GLY A 390 -28.09 29.78 -2.64
CA GLY A 390 -29.39 29.21 -2.99
C GLY A 390 -30.42 30.28 -3.36
N TYR A 391 -31.71 29.92 -3.28
CA TYR A 391 -32.82 30.85 -3.53
C TYR A 391 -33.26 31.65 -2.29
N CYS A 392 -32.83 31.25 -1.08
CA CYS A 392 -33.09 31.97 0.16
C CYS A 392 -31.82 32.13 0.99
N GLU A 393 -31.70 33.26 1.67
CA GLU A 393 -30.57 33.61 2.53
C GLU A 393 -31.04 34.35 3.80
N GLY A 394 -30.16 34.39 4.80
CA GLY A 394 -30.29 35.27 5.97
C GLY A 394 -30.17 36.74 5.61
N SER A 395 -30.86 37.59 6.37
CA SER A 395 -30.87 39.04 6.19
C SER A 395 -29.55 39.75 6.54
N LYS A 396 -28.61 39.06 7.21
CA LYS A 396 -27.21 39.52 7.35
C LYS A 396 -26.33 38.76 6.36
N ASP A 397 -25.37 39.46 5.76
CA ASP A 397 -24.37 38.80 4.92
C ASP A 397 -23.52 37.83 5.75
N ALA A 398 -23.66 36.53 5.45
CA ALA A 398 -22.97 35.48 6.18
C ALA A 398 -21.45 35.58 6.05
N LEU A 399 -20.93 36.07 4.92
CA LEU A 399 -19.50 36.23 4.68
C LEU A 399 -18.89 37.25 5.66
N SER A 400 -19.48 38.45 5.72
CA SER A 400 -19.11 39.50 6.68
C SER A 400 -19.19 39.05 8.15
N VAL A 401 -20.17 38.19 8.48
CA VAL A 401 -20.33 37.65 9.84
C VAL A 401 -19.19 36.68 10.19
N VAL A 402 -18.87 35.71 9.32
CA VAL A 402 -17.80 34.74 9.60
C VAL A 402 -16.41 35.34 9.50
N GLU A 403 -16.18 36.27 8.57
CA GLU A 403 -14.91 36.99 8.45
C GLU A 403 -14.57 37.73 9.75
N LYS A 404 -15.52 38.51 10.27
CA LYS A 404 -15.37 39.26 11.52
C LYS A 404 -15.19 38.36 12.75
N ALA A 405 -15.76 37.17 12.74
CA ALA A 405 -15.67 36.23 13.86
C ALA A 405 -14.36 35.42 13.87
N CYS A 406 -13.79 35.11 12.71
CA CYS A 406 -12.81 34.04 12.56
C CYS A 406 -11.46 34.44 11.95
N VAL A 407 -11.39 35.49 11.13
CA VAL A 407 -10.13 35.86 10.46
C VAL A 407 -9.07 36.24 11.49
N GLY A 408 -7.86 35.69 11.33
CA GLY A 408 -6.73 35.85 12.24
C GLY A 408 -6.69 34.86 13.40
N GLN A 409 -7.70 34.01 13.60
CA GLN A 409 -7.71 32.97 14.64
C GLN A 409 -7.33 31.60 14.06
N GLU A 410 -6.65 30.76 14.83
CA GLU A 410 -6.30 29.38 14.42
C GLU A 410 -7.53 28.46 14.38
N SER A 411 -8.50 28.74 15.25
CA SER A 411 -9.79 28.09 15.33
C SER A 411 -10.87 29.07 15.78
N CYS A 412 -12.09 28.94 15.28
CA CYS A 412 -13.25 29.71 15.73
C CYS A 412 -14.52 28.85 15.80
N THR A 413 -15.48 29.26 16.64
CA THR A 413 -16.79 28.61 16.75
C THR A 413 -17.89 29.60 16.32
N ILE A 414 -18.85 29.14 15.50
CA ILE A 414 -19.99 29.94 15.04
C ILE A 414 -21.29 29.20 15.34
N ASP A 415 -22.26 29.94 15.88
CA ASP A 415 -23.60 29.43 16.20
C ASP A 415 -24.53 29.61 14.99
N VAL A 416 -25.02 28.50 14.43
CA VAL A 416 -25.82 28.50 13.21
C VAL A 416 -27.28 28.80 13.54
N SER A 417 -27.67 30.08 13.45
CA SER A 417 -28.99 30.58 13.87
C SER A 417 -29.37 31.88 13.17
N GLU A 418 -30.67 32.19 13.12
CA GLU A 418 -31.17 33.51 12.71
C GLU A 418 -30.77 34.64 13.67
N ASP A 419 -30.47 34.36 14.94
CA ASP A 419 -29.86 35.35 15.84
C ASP A 419 -28.49 35.81 15.30
N THR A 420 -27.69 34.86 14.81
CA THR A 420 -26.35 35.13 14.26
C THR A 420 -26.43 35.74 12.86
N PHE A 421 -27.22 35.15 11.96
CA PHE A 421 -27.26 35.46 10.51
C PHE A 421 -28.48 36.28 10.05
N GLY A 422 -29.36 36.68 10.97
CA GLY A 422 -30.60 37.39 10.67
C GLY A 422 -31.71 36.47 10.19
N SER A 423 -32.96 36.94 10.26
CA SER A 423 -34.13 36.22 9.72
C SER A 423 -33.94 35.87 8.25
N THR A 424 -34.34 34.67 7.85
CA THR A 424 -34.23 34.19 6.46
C THR A 424 -35.49 34.45 5.63
N THR A 425 -35.37 34.38 4.31
CA THR A 425 -36.50 34.34 3.36
C THR A 425 -36.90 32.91 2.95
N CYS A 426 -36.44 31.90 3.69
CA CYS A 426 -36.72 30.50 3.39
C CYS A 426 -38.16 30.12 3.75
N GLY A 427 -38.73 29.13 3.07
CA GLY A 427 -40.04 28.56 3.44
C GLY A 427 -39.97 27.77 4.74
N ASP A 428 -41.11 27.61 5.42
CA ASP A 428 -41.21 26.86 6.69
C ASP A 428 -40.81 25.38 6.55
N ASP A 429 -40.77 24.86 5.32
CA ASP A 429 -40.38 23.50 4.94
C ASP A 429 -38.87 23.35 4.61
N VAL A 430 -38.10 24.44 4.64
CA VAL A 430 -36.69 24.46 4.24
C VAL A 430 -35.76 24.36 5.45
N ILE A 431 -35.00 23.27 5.53
CA ILE A 431 -33.90 23.15 6.50
C ILE A 431 -32.81 24.17 6.13
N LYS A 432 -32.60 25.17 7.00
CA LYS A 432 -31.59 26.21 6.79
C LYS A 432 -30.22 25.64 7.15
N ILE A 433 -29.25 25.87 6.28
CA ILE A 433 -27.87 25.40 6.39
C ILE A 433 -26.93 26.59 6.24
N LEU A 434 -25.94 26.68 7.13
CA LEU A 434 -24.75 27.51 6.92
C LEU A 434 -23.70 26.65 6.22
N SER A 435 -23.25 27.06 5.03
CA SER A 435 -22.09 26.50 4.34
C SER A 435 -20.99 27.54 4.25
N VAL A 436 -19.75 27.14 4.54
CA VAL A 436 -18.59 28.04 4.66
C VAL A 436 -17.35 27.42 3.99
N GLU A 437 -16.57 28.25 3.30
CA GLU A 437 -15.23 27.93 2.77
C GLU A 437 -14.22 28.97 3.28
N ALA A 438 -13.46 28.60 4.33
CA ALA A 438 -12.35 29.37 4.90
C ALA A 438 -11.05 29.10 4.15
N ILE A 439 -10.12 30.08 4.09
CA ILE A 439 -8.81 29.95 3.45
C ILE A 439 -7.68 29.84 4.49
N CYS A 440 -6.78 28.87 4.32
CA CYS A 440 -5.59 28.59 5.16
C CYS A 440 -4.23 28.74 4.40
#